data_AF-A0A7C9INC0-F1
#
_entry.id   AF-A0A7C9INC0-F1
#
_cell.length_a   1.000
_cell.length_b   1.000
_cell.length_c   1.000
_cell.angle_alpha   90.00
_cell.angle_beta   90.00
_cell.angle_gamma   90.00
#
_symmetry.space_group_name_H-M   'P 1'
#
loop_
_entity.id
_entity.type
_entity.pdbx_description
1 polymer ?
#
loop_
_entity_poly.entity_id
_entity_poly.type
_entity_poly.pdbx_seq_one_letter_code
_entity_poly.pdbx_strand_id
1 'polypeptide(L)'
;MQASLWPQTGVAVVGRNTIVPDVAAAMARIKHFAAPANALRLSKKTSCVVISHCTDCGSGQRICNVRTIAGNCFPRGCITVIVVNQDLGF
;
A
#
# COMPACT_ATOMS: atom_id res chain seq x y z
N MET A 1 1.56 -14.30 20.76
CA MET A 1 1.03 -14.92 19.53
C MET A 1 1.23 -13.92 18.39
N GLN A 2 2.28 -14.06 17.57
CA GLN A 2 2.55 -13.15 16.46
C GLN A 2 1.57 -13.47 15.33
N ALA A 3 0.53 -12.66 15.18
CA ALA A 3 -0.36 -12.71 14.03
C ALA A 3 0.40 -12.14 12.81
N SER A 4 0.88 -13.00 11.92
CA SER A 4 1.33 -12.57 10.60
C SER A 4 0.11 -12.07 9.83
N LEU A 5 0.12 -10.80 9.41
CA LEU A 5 -0.94 -10.19 8.59
C LEU A 5 -1.06 -10.81 7.17
N TRP A 6 -0.23 -11.80 6.87
CA TRP A 6 -0.10 -12.44 5.57
C TRP A 6 -0.51 -13.92 5.67
N PRO A 7 -1.19 -14.47 4.65
CA PRO A 7 -1.41 -15.92 4.55
C PRO A 7 -0.06 -16.66 4.56
N GLN A 8 -0.07 -17.95 4.92
CA GLN A 8 1.16 -18.76 5.06
C GLN A 8 2.04 -18.75 3.80
N THR A 9 1.45 -18.49 2.63
CA THR A 9 2.13 -18.14 1.38
C THR A 9 1.34 -17.03 0.66
N GLY A 10 2.01 -15.94 0.30
CA GLY A 10 1.41 -14.82 -0.43
C GLY A 10 2.26 -14.38 -1.61
N VAL A 11 1.60 -14.05 -2.73
CA VAL A 11 2.25 -13.48 -3.92
C VAL A 11 1.80 -12.03 -4.07
N ALA A 12 2.75 -11.10 -4.08
CA ALA A 12 2.50 -9.70 -4.39
C ALA A 12 3.04 -9.38 -5.78
N VAL A 13 2.15 -9.01 -6.70
CA VAL A 13 2.54 -8.52 -8.03
C VAL A 13 2.54 -7.00 -7.99
N VAL A 14 3.67 -6.40 -8.34
CA VAL A 14 3.86 -4.95 -8.26
C VAL A 14 4.46 -4.40 -9.56
N GLY A 15 4.09 -3.17 -9.90
CA GLY A 15 4.63 -2.47 -11.07
C GLY A 15 5.95 -1.76 -10.78
N ARG A 16 6.67 -1.37 -11.82
CA ARG A 16 7.91 -0.57 -11.72
C ARG A 16 7.68 0.73 -10.94
N ASN A 17 6.51 1.34 -11.13
CA ASN A 17 6.07 2.59 -10.49
C ASN A 17 5.89 2.49 -8.96
N THR A 18 5.99 1.30 -8.35
CA THR A 18 5.92 1.13 -6.88
C THR A 18 7.29 1.10 -6.20
N ILE A 19 8.39 1.07 -6.96
CA ILE A 19 9.77 1.10 -6.43
C ILE A 19 10.16 2.55 -6.14
N VAL A 20 10.66 2.79 -4.94
CA VAL A 20 11.03 4.12 -4.40
C VAL A 20 12.34 4.02 -3.63
N PRO A 21 13.10 5.12 -3.49
CA PRO A 21 14.45 5.07 -2.90
C PRO A 21 14.47 4.72 -1.41
N ASP A 22 13.43 5.07 -0.65
CA ASP A 22 13.41 4.90 0.79
C ASP A 22 11.98 4.82 1.37
N VAL A 23 11.90 4.56 2.69
CA VAL A 23 10.64 4.45 3.43
C VAL A 23 9.86 5.76 3.44
N ALA A 24 10.53 6.92 3.50
CA ALA A 24 9.85 8.22 3.50
C ALA A 24 9.18 8.48 2.14
N ALA A 25 9.87 8.18 1.04
CA ALA A 25 9.33 8.21 -0.31
C ALA A 25 8.17 7.21 -0.49
N ALA A 26 8.27 6.01 0.09
CA ALA A 26 7.17 5.03 0.09
C ALA A 26 5.92 5.58 0.79
N MET A 27 6.12 6.18 1.96
CA MET A 27 5.08 6.82 2.75
C MET A 27 4.44 8.00 2.00
N ALA A 28 5.25 8.84 1.36
CA ALA A 28 4.78 9.95 0.54
C ALA A 28 3.95 9.45 -0.66
N ARG A 29 4.44 8.44 -1.39
CA ARG A 29 3.70 7.82 -2.51
C ARG A 29 2.34 7.28 -2.06
N ILE A 30 2.28 6.61 -0.90
CA ILE A 30 1.01 6.10 -0.35
C ILE A 30 0.05 7.25 -0.06
N LYS A 31 0.51 8.32 0.60
CA LYS A 31 -0.34 9.45 1.01
C LYS A 31 -0.78 10.30 -0.20
N HIS A 32 0.10 10.55 -1.15
CA HIS A 32 -0.14 11.53 -2.21
C HIS A 32 -0.65 10.93 -3.52
N PHE A 33 -0.52 9.61 -3.72
CA PHE A 33 -0.92 8.98 -4.98
C PHE A 33 -1.73 7.70 -4.78
N ALA A 34 -1.14 6.66 -4.16
CA ALA A 34 -1.74 5.33 -4.12
C ALA A 34 -3.08 5.30 -3.37
N ALA A 35 -3.12 5.89 -2.17
CA ALA A 35 -4.33 5.87 -1.35
C ALA A 35 -5.43 6.79 -1.91
N PRO A 36 -5.16 8.04 -2.33
CA PRO A 36 -6.17 8.87 -2.98
C PRO A 36 -6.76 8.22 -4.24
N ALA A 37 -5.93 7.73 -5.17
CA ALA A 37 -6.39 7.13 -6.40
C ALA A 37 -7.23 5.87 -6.17
N ASN A 38 -6.81 5.00 -5.24
CA ASN A 38 -7.57 3.80 -4.93
C ASN A 38 -8.86 4.10 -4.11
N ALA A 39 -8.84 5.12 -3.25
CA ALA A 39 -10.03 5.57 -2.53
C ALA A 39 -11.07 6.18 -3.48
N LEU A 40 -10.63 6.92 -4.50
CA LEU A 40 -11.46 7.48 -5.55
C LEU A 40 -12.11 6.37 -6.37
N ARG A 41 -11.32 5.39 -6.84
CA ARG A 41 -11.82 4.22 -7.59
C ARG A 41 -12.88 3.43 -6.81
N LEU A 42 -12.73 3.33 -5.50
CA LEU A 42 -13.64 2.60 -4.62
C LEU A 42 -14.74 3.49 -4.01
N SER A 43 -14.89 4.73 -4.47
CA SER A 43 -15.90 5.69 -4.01
C SER A 43 -15.97 5.83 -2.48
N LYS A 44 -14.81 5.86 -1.81
CA LYS A 44 -14.74 5.95 -0.35
C LYS A 44 -15.07 7.36 0.15
N LYS A 45 -15.76 7.43 1.29
CA LYS A 45 -16.06 8.70 1.99
C LYS A 45 -14.86 9.15 2.83
N THR A 46 -13.81 9.60 2.14
CA THR A 46 -12.55 10.06 2.75
C THR A 46 -12.20 11.45 2.23
N SER A 47 -11.44 12.23 3.01
CA SER A 47 -11.00 13.55 2.56
C SER A 47 -10.20 13.46 1.26
N CYS A 48 -9.35 12.44 1.11
CA CYS A 48 -8.56 12.18 -0.08
C CYS A 48 -9.37 12.17 -1.40
N VAL A 49 -10.63 11.73 -1.36
CA VAL A 49 -11.52 11.70 -2.52
C VAL A 49 -12.13 13.07 -2.82
N VAL A 50 -12.42 13.86 -1.78
CA VAL A 50 -13.09 15.16 -1.90
C VAL A 50 -12.12 16.25 -2.36
N ILE A 51 -10.94 16.35 -1.73
CA ILE A 51 -9.99 17.45 -1.94
C ILE A 51 -8.77 17.04 -2.76
N SER A 52 -8.74 15.80 -3.27
CA SER A 52 -7.64 15.20 -4.05
C SER A 52 -6.27 15.12 -3.37
N HIS A 53 -6.16 15.50 -2.09
CA HIS A 53 -4.94 15.39 -1.30
C HIS A 53 -5.20 14.77 0.07
N CYS A 54 -4.18 14.12 0.64
CA CYS A 54 -4.25 13.50 1.96
C CYS A 54 -4.10 14.54 3.06
N THR A 55 -5.08 14.60 3.97
CA THR A 55 -5.08 15.41 5.19
C THR A 55 -4.86 14.59 6.46
N ASP A 56 -4.32 13.37 6.31
CA ASP A 56 -4.17 12.39 7.39
C ASP A 56 -5.46 12.14 8.19
N CYS A 57 -6.56 11.91 7.47
CA CYS A 57 -7.88 11.79 8.09
C CYS A 57 -8.04 10.56 8.99
N GLY A 58 -8.96 10.67 9.96
CA GLY A 58 -9.45 9.58 10.79
C GLY A 58 -10.75 8.95 10.28
N SER A 59 -11.05 9.02 8.97
CA SER A 59 -12.29 8.45 8.43
C SER A 59 -12.36 6.94 8.66
N GLY A 60 -13.50 6.44 9.12
CA GLY A 60 -13.75 5.00 9.23
C GLY A 60 -13.70 4.25 7.89
N GLN A 61 -13.74 4.97 6.76
CA GLN A 61 -13.56 4.41 5.42
C GLN A 61 -12.15 4.61 4.84
N ARG A 62 -11.17 5.00 5.67
CA ARG A 62 -9.77 5.13 5.27
C ARG A 62 -9.23 3.78 4.77
N ILE A 63 -8.59 3.79 3.61
CA ILE A 63 -7.98 2.58 3.04
C ILE A 63 -6.53 2.39 3.49
N CYS A 64 -5.84 3.47 3.85
CA CYS A 64 -4.45 3.46 4.31
C CYS A 64 -4.33 3.34 5.84
N ASN A 65 -5.17 2.48 6.45
CA ASN A 65 -5.22 2.25 7.90
C ASN A 65 -4.02 1.46 8.43
N VAL A 66 -3.59 0.46 7.68
CA VAL A 66 -2.49 -0.43 8.06
C VAL A 66 -1.35 -0.25 7.07
N ARG A 67 -0.15 -0.12 7.60
CA ARG A 67 1.11 -0.08 6.86
C ARG A 67 2.07 -1.04 7.54
N THR A 68 2.72 -1.90 6.76
CA THR A 68 3.62 -2.93 7.28
C THR A 68 4.97 -2.80 6.61
N ILE A 69 6.02 -2.82 7.41
CA ILE A 69 7.41 -2.89 6.94
C ILE A 69 7.91 -4.30 7.30
N ALA A 70 8.22 -5.10 6.29
CA ALA A 70 8.75 -6.44 6.47
C ALA A 70 10.29 -6.40 6.40
N GLY A 71 10.95 -6.56 7.55
CA GLY A 71 12.41 -6.66 7.62
C GLY A 71 12.94 -8.09 7.44
N ASN A 72 12.10 -9.10 7.65
CA ASN A 72 12.42 -10.51 7.46
C ASN A 72 11.14 -11.30 7.12
N CYS A 73 11.29 -12.45 6.46
CA CYS A 73 10.21 -13.39 6.17
C CYS A 73 10.58 -14.77 6.73
N PHE A 74 9.77 -15.25 7.68
CA PHE A 74 9.87 -16.58 8.25
C PHE A 74 8.48 -17.23 8.26
N PRO A 75 8.33 -18.48 7.76
CA PRO A 75 9.34 -19.31 7.09
C PRO A 75 9.82 -18.69 5.76
N ARG A 76 11.00 -19.09 5.27
CA ARG A 76 11.50 -18.61 3.96
C ARG A 76 10.50 -18.95 2.87
N GLY A 77 10.31 -18.02 1.94
CA GLY A 77 9.36 -18.17 0.82
C GLY A 77 7.90 -17.86 1.19
N CYS A 78 7.62 -17.38 2.41
CA CYS A 78 6.29 -16.95 2.82
C CYS A 78 5.71 -15.83 1.94
N ILE A 79 6.56 -14.96 1.40
CA ILE A 79 6.17 -13.84 0.53
C ILE A 79 7.02 -13.90 -0.73
N THR A 80 6.38 -13.96 -1.88
CA THR A 80 7.01 -13.80 -3.19
C THR A 80 6.58 -12.47 -3.80
N VAL A 81 7.54 -11.63 -4.17
CA VAL A 81 7.27 -10.34 -4.84
C VAL A 81 7.67 -10.47 -6.30
N ILE A 82 6.71 -10.30 -7.21
CA ILE A 82 6.93 -10.30 -8.66
C ILE A 82 6.88 -8.85 -9.13
N VAL A 83 8.01 -8.36 -9.62
CA VAL A 83 8.12 -7.01 -10.18
C VAL A 83 7.93 -7.08 -11.69
N VAL A 84 6.90 -6.41 -12.19
CA VAL A 84 6.62 -6.28 -13.62
C VAL A 84 7.16 -4.94 -14.11
N ASN A 85 7.88 -4.94 -15.24
CA ASN A 85 8.42 -3.72 -15.87
C ASN A 85 7.33 -2.89 -16.60
N GLN A 86 6.21 -2.65 -15.92
CA GLN A 86 5.08 -1.85 -16.39
C GLN A 86 4.55 -1.01 -15.22
N ASP A 87 3.82 0.05 -15.53
CA ASP A 87 3.16 0.85 -14.51
C ASP A 87 1.85 0.16 -14.13
N LEU A 88 1.83 -0.47 -12.95
CA LEU A 88 0.69 -1.25 -12.44
C LEU A 88 0.24 -0.73 -11.08
N GLY A 89 -1.05 -0.89 -10.81
CA GLY A 89 -1.66 -0.44 -9.55
C GLY A 89 -1.72 1.08 -9.42
N PHE A 90 -1.87 1.54 -8.18
CA PHE A 90 -1.91 2.95 -7.79
C PHE A 90 -0.75 3.24 -6.86
#